data_AF-A0A948ZJ94-F1
#
_entry.id   AF-A0A948ZJ94-F1
#
_cell.length_a   1.000
_cell.length_b   1.000
_cell.length_c   1.000
_cell.angle_alpha   90.00
_cell.angle_beta   90.00
_cell.angle_gamma   90.00
#
_symmetry.space_group_name_H-M   'P 1'
#
loop_
_entity.id
_entity.type
_entity.pdbx_description
1 polymer ?
#
loop_
_entity_poly.entity_id
_entity_poly.type
_entity_poly.pdbx_seq_one_letter_code
_entity_poly.pdbx_strand_id
1 'polypeptide(L)'
;MNAEDNRKEPTEPIVVTSFAVLGSHLFWVVLGPLVLLLLLWGITASGSGWVAVLDIAFFVVVALMIFGRWLDQRSGQGTNSAGEQSTWRDFRRYAWSLPIVAASAWIVANLLGNHVLDGG
;
A
#
# COMPACT_ATOMS: atom_id res chain seq x y z
N MET A 1 -8.03 29.80 45.76
CA MET A 1 -7.49 28.55 46.32
C MET A 1 -7.92 27.45 45.37
N ASN A 2 -6.93 26.84 44.70
CA ASN A 2 -7.02 26.27 43.36
C ASN A 2 -7.71 24.90 43.31
N ALA A 3 -8.72 24.77 42.46
CA ALA A 3 -9.18 23.50 41.91
C ALA A 3 -8.60 23.37 40.50
N GLU A 4 -7.27 23.32 40.40
CA GLU A 4 -6.58 22.86 39.20
C GLU A 4 -6.82 21.35 39.14
N ASP A 5 -7.88 21.02 38.41
CA ASP A 5 -8.23 19.75 37.82
C ASP A 5 -6.96 19.00 37.37
N ASN A 6 -6.50 18.12 38.25
CA ASN A 6 -5.31 17.28 38.14
C ASN A 6 -5.59 16.12 37.16
N ARG A 7 -6.13 16.43 35.99
CA ARG A 7 -6.17 15.53 34.84
C ARG A 7 -4.74 15.38 34.34
N LYS A 8 -4.01 14.46 34.97
CA LYS A 8 -2.80 13.88 34.41
C LYS A 8 -3.19 13.32 33.05
N GLU A 9 -2.95 14.09 32.00
CA GLU A 9 -2.95 13.58 30.64
C GLU A 9 -2.04 12.35 30.64
N PRO A 10 -2.48 11.17 30.17
CA PRO A 10 -1.60 10.04 30.05
C PRO A 10 -0.49 10.42 29.06
N THR A 11 0.64 10.87 29.58
CA THR A 11 1.83 11.30 28.82
C THR A 11 2.74 10.11 28.54
N GLU A 12 2.17 8.91 28.42
CA GLU A 12 2.95 7.76 28.00
C GLU A 12 2.80 7.59 26.49
N PRO A 13 3.87 7.75 25.71
CA PRO A 13 3.82 7.35 24.31
C PRO A 13 3.45 5.87 24.30
N ILE A 14 2.39 5.51 23.56
CA ILE A 14 2.03 4.11 23.38
C ILE A 14 3.16 3.47 22.55
N VAL A 15 4.15 2.88 23.22
CA VAL A 15 5.25 2.17 22.58
C VAL A 15 4.72 0.80 22.15
N VAL A 16 4.14 0.72 20.96
CA VAL A 16 3.77 -0.55 20.35
C VAL A 16 5.03 -1.19 19.74
N THR A 17 5.88 -1.77 20.58
CA THR A 17 7.01 -2.62 20.14
C THR A 17 6.58 -4.08 20.11
N SER A 18 5.49 -4.38 19.39
CA SER A 18 5.06 -5.75 19.15
C SER A 18 5.57 -6.22 17.80
N PHE A 19 6.46 -7.22 17.79
CA PHE A 19 6.86 -7.94 16.57
C PHE A 19 5.65 -8.44 15.76
N ALA A 20 4.52 -8.70 16.41
CA ALA A 20 3.26 -9.05 15.75
C ALA A 20 2.71 -7.92 14.87
N VAL A 21 2.84 -6.66 15.30
CA VAL A 21 2.45 -5.48 14.52
C VAL A 21 3.45 -5.26 13.39
N LEU A 22 4.76 -5.36 13.66
CA LEU A 22 5.75 -5.28 12.58
C LEU A 22 5.53 -6.38 11.51
N GLY A 23 5.19 -7.60 11.94
CA GLY A 23 4.91 -8.75 11.08
C GLY A 23 3.65 -8.60 10.25
N SER A 24 2.55 -8.07 10.80
CA SER A 24 1.32 -7.82 10.03
C SER A 24 1.52 -6.70 9.01
N HIS A 25 2.32 -5.68 9.36
CA HIS A 25 2.69 -4.60 8.44
C HIS A 25 3.61 -5.10 7.34
N LEU A 26 4.63 -5.89 7.66
CA LEU A 26 5.49 -6.53 6.68
C LEU A 26 4.71 -7.46 5.75
N PHE A 27 3.75 -8.22 6.29
CA PHE A 27 2.90 -9.06 5.48
C PHE A 27 2.15 -8.23 4.43
N TRP A 28 1.48 -7.15 4.81
CA TRP A 28 0.73 -6.33 3.85
C TRP A 28 1.62 -5.48 2.93
N VAL A 29 2.71 -4.92 3.46
CA VAL A 29 3.67 -4.07 2.72
C VAL A 29 4.54 -4.90 1.78
N VAL A 30 4.74 -6.18 2.02
CA VAL A 30 5.53 -7.06 1.12
C VAL A 30 4.62 -7.84 0.19
N LEU A 31 3.54 -8.44 0.70
CA LEU A 31 2.65 -9.29 -0.11
C LEU A 31 1.99 -8.48 -1.23
N GLY A 32 1.51 -7.26 -0.95
CA GLY A 32 0.88 -6.39 -1.95
C GLY A 32 1.83 -6.08 -3.12
N PRO A 33 3.01 -5.48 -2.88
CA PRO A 33 4.00 -5.24 -3.91
C PRO A 33 4.52 -6.51 -4.61
N LEU A 34 4.63 -7.63 -3.90
CA LEU A 34 5.06 -8.90 -4.50
C LEU A 34 4.03 -9.41 -5.50
N VAL A 35 2.73 -9.36 -5.15
CA VAL A 35 1.64 -9.67 -6.10
C VAL A 35 1.65 -8.72 -7.28
N LEU A 36 1.85 -7.41 -7.06
CA LEU A 36 1.96 -6.44 -8.16
C LEU A 36 3.15 -6.73 -9.08
N LEU A 37 4.30 -7.12 -8.54
CA LEU A 37 5.48 -7.50 -9.31
C LEU A 37 5.23 -8.75 -10.17
N LEU A 38 4.57 -9.77 -9.60
CA LEU A 38 4.20 -10.97 -10.35
C LEU A 38 3.21 -10.66 -11.47
N LEU A 39 2.25 -9.77 -11.24
CA LEU A 39 1.31 -9.34 -12.27
C LEU A 39 2.00 -8.52 -13.36
N LEU A 40 2.91 -7.60 -13.00
CA LEU A 40 3.72 -6.84 -13.96
C LEU A 40 4.57 -7.78 -14.82
N TRP A 41 5.21 -8.77 -14.21
CA TRP A 41 5.96 -9.80 -14.94
C TRP A 41 5.06 -10.56 -15.91
N GLY A 42 3.87 -10.97 -15.45
CA GLY A 42 2.86 -11.62 -16.28
C GLY A 42 2.47 -10.76 -17.49
N ILE A 43 2.22 -9.46 -17.29
CA ILE A 43 1.88 -8.49 -18.35
C ILE A 43 3.04 -8.37 -19.35
N THR A 44 4.28 -8.26 -18.87
CA THR A 44 5.45 -8.21 -19.77
C THR A 44 5.65 -9.50 -20.56
N ALA A 45 5.31 -10.66 -19.99
CA ALA A 45 5.54 -11.97 -20.60
C ALA A 45 4.40 -12.40 -21.54
N SER A 46 3.16 -11.93 -21.32
CA SER A 46 2.01 -12.34 -22.11
C SER A 46 1.91 -11.62 -23.45
N GLY A 47 2.47 -10.41 -23.57
CA GLY A 47 2.40 -9.59 -24.81
C GLY A 47 0.99 -9.27 -25.28
N SER A 48 -0.01 -9.46 -24.42
CA SER A 48 -1.42 -9.51 -24.80
C SER A 48 -2.09 -8.13 -24.80
N GLY A 49 -1.55 -7.15 -25.52
CA GLY A 49 -2.14 -5.81 -25.67
C GLY A 49 -2.47 -5.07 -24.36
N TRP A 50 -3.15 -3.92 -24.47
CA TRP A 50 -3.33 -2.95 -23.38
C TRP A 50 -4.52 -3.21 -22.43
N VAL A 51 -5.35 -4.23 -22.71
CA VAL A 51 -6.57 -4.55 -21.95
C VAL A 51 -6.72 -6.07 -21.77
N ALA A 52 -5.73 -6.69 -21.15
CA ALA A 52 -5.75 -8.09 -20.77
C ALA A 52 -6.38 -8.28 -19.38
N VAL A 53 -6.74 -9.54 -19.08
CA VAL A 53 -7.23 -9.95 -17.75
C VAL A 53 -6.21 -9.58 -16.66
N LEU A 54 -4.92 -9.60 -16.98
CA LEU A 54 -3.84 -9.24 -16.05
C LEU A 54 -3.83 -7.76 -15.69
N ASP A 55 -4.18 -6.86 -16.61
CA ASP A 55 -4.28 -5.42 -16.33
C ASP A 55 -5.41 -5.14 -15.34
N ILE A 56 -6.57 -5.79 -15.54
CA ILE A 56 -7.71 -5.70 -14.61
C ILE A 56 -7.30 -6.22 -13.23
N ALA A 57 -6.67 -7.39 -13.17
CA ALA A 57 -6.19 -7.97 -11.92
C ALA A 57 -5.21 -7.04 -11.20
N PHE A 58 -4.29 -6.39 -11.95
CA PHE A 58 -3.34 -5.43 -11.41
C PHE A 58 -4.04 -4.25 -10.73
N PHE A 59 -5.00 -3.60 -11.41
CA PHE A 59 -5.73 -2.47 -10.82
C PHE A 59 -6.63 -2.88 -9.66
N VAL A 60 -7.21 -4.09 -9.68
CA VAL A 60 -7.97 -4.64 -8.54
C VAL A 60 -7.06 -4.79 -7.32
N VAL A 61 -5.84 -5.31 -7.47
CA VAL A 61 -4.90 -5.44 -6.36
C VAL A 61 -4.51 -4.07 -5.80
N VAL A 62 -4.23 -3.08 -6.65
CA VAL A 62 -3.97 -1.70 -6.20
C VAL A 62 -5.14 -1.15 -5.39
N ALA A 63 -6.37 -1.33 -5.87
CA ALA A 63 -7.57 -0.88 -5.16
C ALA A 63 -7.75 -1.58 -3.81
N LEU A 64 -7.49 -2.89 -3.74
CA LEU A 64 -7.54 -3.67 -2.50
C LEU A 64 -6.48 -3.20 -1.49
N MET A 65 -5.27 -2.85 -1.94
CA MET A 65 -4.22 -2.31 -1.07
C MET A 65 -4.64 -0.96 -0.45
N ILE A 66 -5.22 -0.06 -1.26
CA ILE A 66 -5.73 1.22 -0.77
C ILE A 66 -6.89 1.01 0.20
N PHE A 67 -7.82 0.11 -0.13
CA PHE A 67 -8.97 -0.20 0.71
C PHE A 67 -8.55 -0.85 2.04
N GLY A 68 -7.61 -1.79 2.02
CA GLY A 68 -7.02 -2.37 3.22
C GLY A 68 -6.37 -1.30 4.09
N ARG A 69 -5.62 -0.37 3.50
CA ARG A 69 -5.02 0.74 4.24
C ARG A 69 -6.06 1.72 4.80
N TRP A 70 -7.19 1.89 4.11
CA TRP A 70 -8.31 2.69 4.60
C TRP A 70 -9.01 2.04 5.79
N LEU A 71 -9.24 0.73 5.75
CA LEU A 71 -9.79 -0.04 6.88
C LEU A 71 -8.88 0.03 8.11
N ASP A 72 -7.58 -0.14 7.89
CA ASP A 72 -6.56 -0.05 8.93
C ASP A 72 -6.58 1.33 9.61
N GLN A 73 -6.65 2.41 8.81
CA GLN A 73 -6.79 3.77 9.33
C GLN A 73 -8.12 4.01 10.06
N ARG A 74 -9.23 3.41 9.58
CA ARG A 74 -10.56 3.58 10.17
C ARG A 74 -10.75 2.78 11.46
N SER A 75 -10.00 1.71 11.63
CA SER A 75 -10.00 0.89 12.86
C SER A 75 -9.38 1.60 14.07
N GLY A 76 -8.66 2.71 13.84
CA GLY A 76 -7.93 3.43 14.89
C GLY A 76 -6.65 2.71 15.36
N GLN A 77 -6.34 1.55 14.78
CA GLN A 77 -5.12 0.77 15.07
C GLN A 77 -4.04 0.94 14.01
N GLY A 78 -4.33 1.68 12.92
CA GLY A 78 -3.38 1.94 11.86
C GLY A 78 -2.11 2.55 12.42
N THR A 79 -0.99 1.83 12.30
CA THR A 79 0.34 2.34 12.65
C THR A 79 1.15 2.63 11.38
N ASN A 80 2.11 3.55 11.48
CA ASN A 80 3.10 3.78 10.44
C ASN A 80 4.26 2.78 10.58
N SER A 81 5.21 2.81 9.66
CA SER A 81 6.39 1.92 9.70
C SER A 81 7.31 2.13 10.91
N ALA A 82 7.12 3.24 11.65
CA ALA A 82 7.84 3.52 12.90
C ALA A 82 7.07 3.06 14.15
N GLY A 83 5.89 2.44 13.99
CA GLY A 83 5.05 1.99 15.10
C GLY A 83 4.23 3.12 15.75
N GLU A 84 4.27 4.33 15.20
CA GLU A 84 3.46 5.45 15.65
C GLU A 84 2.04 5.36 15.05
N GLN A 85 1.04 5.98 15.67
CA GLN A 85 -0.29 6.05 15.07
C GLN A 85 -0.21 6.74 13.70
N SER A 86 -0.65 6.01 12.67
CA SER A 86 -0.77 6.50 11.31
C SER A 86 -1.80 7.62 11.29
N THR A 87 -1.44 8.77 10.73
CA THR A 87 -2.37 9.89 10.58
C THR A 87 -3.13 9.77 9.27
N TRP A 88 -4.30 10.41 9.17
CA TRP A 88 -5.03 10.53 7.91
C TRP A 88 -4.20 11.22 6.80
N ARG A 89 -3.20 12.03 7.16
CA ARG A 89 -2.26 12.64 6.21
C ARG A 89 -1.37 11.58 5.56
N ASP A 90 -0.93 10.57 6.33
CA ASP A 90 -0.10 9.48 5.85
C ASP A 90 -0.88 8.56 4.92
N PHE A 91 -2.13 8.24 5.29
CA PHE A 91 -3.06 7.53 4.40
C PHE A 91 -3.25 8.27 3.08
N ARG A 92 -3.48 9.59 3.11
CA ARG A 92 -3.71 10.36 1.88
C ARG A 92 -2.47 10.36 0.98
N ARG A 93 -1.27 10.51 1.56
CA ARG A 93 -0.02 10.39 0.81
C ARG A 93 0.13 9.02 0.17
N TYR A 94 -0.19 7.94 0.90
CA TYR A 94 -0.16 6.57 0.37
C TYR A 94 -1.18 6.37 -0.76
N ALA A 95 -2.43 6.79 -0.55
CA ALA A 95 -3.51 6.66 -1.51
C ALA A 95 -3.28 7.46 -2.80
N TRP A 96 -2.49 8.52 -2.77
CA TRP A 96 -2.07 9.27 -3.97
C TRP A 96 -0.80 8.70 -4.62
N SER A 97 0.22 8.36 -3.83
CA SER A 97 1.49 7.88 -4.37
C SER A 97 1.38 6.49 -4.99
N LEU A 98 0.64 5.57 -4.35
CA LEU A 98 0.54 4.19 -4.82
C LEU A 98 -0.06 4.09 -6.24
N PRO A 99 -1.21 4.71 -6.57
CA PRO A 99 -1.74 4.70 -7.94
C PRO A 99 -0.78 5.29 -8.97
N ILE A 100 -0.07 6.38 -8.64
CA ILE A 100 0.85 7.04 -9.57
C ILE A 100 2.03 6.12 -9.90
N VAL A 101 2.64 5.52 -8.86
CA VAL A 101 3.75 4.58 -9.02
C VAL A 101 3.28 3.33 -9.76
N ALA A 102 2.12 2.77 -9.38
CA ALA A 102 1.55 1.59 -10.01
C ALA A 102 1.21 1.82 -11.48
N ALA A 103 0.57 2.94 -11.83
CA ALA A 103 0.25 3.30 -13.21
C ALA A 103 1.51 3.49 -14.04
N SER A 104 2.55 4.14 -13.48
CA SER A 104 3.83 4.32 -14.16
C SER A 104 4.51 2.98 -14.46
N ALA A 105 4.55 2.07 -13.47
CA ALA A 105 5.08 0.72 -13.66
C ALA A 105 4.28 -0.09 -14.68
N TRP A 106 2.94 0.01 -14.63
CA TRP A 106 2.03 -0.65 -15.56
C TRP A 106 2.22 -0.19 -17.01
N ILE A 107 2.39 1.12 -17.24
CA ILE A 107 2.71 1.66 -18.57
C ILE A 107 4.03 1.09 -19.08
N VAL A 108 5.08 1.11 -18.26
CA VAL A 108 6.39 0.56 -18.63
C VAL A 108 6.30 -0.93 -18.96
N ALA A 109 5.57 -1.71 -18.17
CA ALA A 109 5.37 -3.13 -18.42
C ALA A 109 4.63 -3.39 -19.75
N ASN A 110 3.57 -2.64 -20.03
CA ASN A 110 2.84 -2.75 -21.30
C ASN A 110 3.70 -2.34 -22.50
N LEU A 111 4.48 -1.26 -22.38
CA LEU A 111 5.41 -0.83 -23.43
C LEU A 111 6.48 -1.89 -23.70
N LEU A 112 7.07 -2.47 -22.66
CA LEU A 112 8.07 -3.53 -22.80
C LEU A 112 7.46 -4.80 -23.40
N GLY A 113 6.30 -5.25 -22.90
CA GLY A 113 5.61 -6.43 -23.43
C GLY A 113 5.25 -6.26 -24.91
N ASN A 114 4.73 -5.09 -25.30
CA ASN A 114 4.32 -4.85 -26.67
C ASN A 114 5.52 -4.62 -27.61
N HIS A 115 6.57 -3.89 -27.20
CA HIS A 115 7.73 -3.64 -28.06
C HIS A 115 8.68 -4.84 -28.19
N VAL A 116 8.82 -5.66 -27.15
CA VAL A 116 9.73 -6.82 -27.16
C VAL A 116 9.12 -7.99 -27.93
N LEU A 117 7.79 -8.13 -27.96
CA LEU A 117 7.11 -9.25 -28.61
C LEU A 117 6.56 -8.93 -30.02
N ASP A 118 6.28 -7.66 -30.35
CA ASP A 118 5.93 -7.28 -31.75
C ASP A 118 7.17 -7.12 -32.65
N GLY A 119 8.38 -6.98 -32.06
CA GLY A 119 9.64 -6.79 -32.79
C GLY A 119 10.43 -8.06 -33.08
N GLY A 120 9.93 -9.24 -32.71
CA GLY A 120 10.60 -10.55 -32.81
C GLY A 120 10.03 -11.45 -33.89
#